data_AF-A0A0B3AC85-F1
#
_entry.id   AF-A0A0B3AC85-F1
#
_cell.length_a   1.000
_cell.length_b   1.000
_cell.length_c   1.000
_cell.angle_alpha   90.00
_cell.angle_beta   90.00
_cell.angle_gamma   90.00
#
_symmetry.space_group_name_H-M   'P 1'
#
loop_
_entity.id
_entity.type
_entity.pdbx_description
1 polymer ?
#
loop_
_entity_poly.entity_id
_entity_poly.type
_entity_poly.pdbx_seq_one_letter_code
_entity_poly.pdbx_strand_id
1 'polypeptide(L)'
;MDLKLYIHRAENEIKLAEIIFVISEEPNIQKETFKVNDPETYYSAVIAHSYYSIFYGAKAYLAKKGVEVSAPEEHKKSFAEFKKFVESGELDVELLKIYQEALVRAEYLLGLFKEEKKKRGEFTYRTMPQANKEPAKESIEHAKTFFKNMNMLC
;
A
#
# COMPACT_ATOMS: atom_id res chain seq x y z
N MET A 1 6.91 19.35 -6.71
CA MET A 1 5.99 18.25 -6.36
C MET A 1 6.23 17.86 -4.92
N ASP A 2 5.17 17.66 -4.13
CA ASP A 2 5.30 17.63 -2.67
C ASP A 2 5.50 16.19 -2.14
N LEU A 3 6.75 15.86 -1.81
CA LEU A 3 7.13 14.61 -1.15
C LEU A 3 6.28 14.33 0.09
N LYS A 4 6.02 15.37 0.89
CA LYS A 4 5.24 15.26 2.13
C LYS A 4 3.79 14.92 1.84
N LEU A 5 3.23 15.44 0.74
CA LEU A 5 1.89 15.09 0.30
C LEU A 5 1.78 13.59 0.02
N TYR A 6 2.73 12.99 -0.70
CA TYR A 6 2.65 11.56 -1.02
C TYR A 6 2.84 10.67 0.20
N ILE A 7 3.75 11.00 1.11
CA ILE A 7 3.89 10.26 2.38
C ILE A 7 2.62 10.40 3.22
N HIS A 8 2.05 11.59 3.34
CA HIS A 8 0.81 11.80 4.08
C HIS A 8 -0.36 11.01 3.46
N ARG A 9 -0.47 10.97 2.13
CA ARG A 9 -1.45 10.13 1.45
C ARG A 9 -1.20 8.66 1.75
N ALA A 10 0.04 8.18 1.65
CA ALA A 10 0.36 6.79 1.95
C ALA A 10 -0.03 6.38 3.38
N GLU A 11 0.25 7.24 4.35
CA GLU A 11 -0.13 7.06 5.75
C GLU A 11 -1.65 7.05 5.94
N ASN A 12 -2.36 7.97 5.30
CA ASN A 12 -3.81 8.06 5.41
C ASN A 12 -4.51 6.82 4.82
N GLU A 13 -4.02 6.31 3.69
CA GLU A 13 -4.58 5.12 3.05
C GLU A 13 -4.41 3.86 3.91
N ILE A 14 -3.24 3.66 4.57
CA ILE A 14 -3.05 2.50 5.45
C ILE A 14 -3.89 2.61 6.73
N LYS A 15 -3.99 3.80 7.33
CA LYS A 15 -4.87 4.04 8.48
C LYS A 15 -6.33 3.75 8.12
N LEU A 16 -6.77 4.18 6.94
CA LEU A 16 -8.13 3.89 6.47
C LEU A 16 -8.32 2.38 6.27
N ALA A 17 -7.37 1.68 5.65
CA ALA A 17 -7.42 0.23 5.46
C ALA A 17 -7.56 -0.52 6.80
N GLU A 18 -6.84 -0.11 7.84
CA GLU A 18 -6.97 -0.69 9.18
C GLU A 18 -8.35 -0.41 9.80
N ILE A 19 -8.85 0.83 9.70
CA ILE A 19 -10.15 1.21 10.24
C ILE A 19 -11.27 0.39 9.58
N ILE A 20 -11.30 0.31 8.26
CA ILE A 20 -12.35 -0.42 7.54
C ILE A 20 -12.22 -1.93 7.73
N PHE A 21 -11.02 -2.46 8.01
CA PHE A 21 -10.85 -3.86 8.42
C PHE A 21 -11.51 -4.12 9.78
N VAL A 22 -11.26 -3.26 10.77
CA VAL A 22 -11.91 -3.36 12.10
C VAL A 22 -13.43 -3.27 11.96
N ILE A 23 -13.94 -2.31 11.18
CA ILE A 23 -15.39 -2.17 10.94
C ILE A 23 -15.97 -3.45 10.31
N SER A 24 -15.22 -4.11 9.42
CA SER A 24 -15.65 -5.37 8.78
C SER A 24 -15.72 -6.55 9.76
N GLU A 25 -14.88 -6.54 10.78
CA GLU A 25 -14.77 -7.60 11.80
C GLU A 25 -15.71 -7.37 12.99
N GLU A 26 -16.22 -6.15 13.16
CA GLU A 26 -17.03 -5.72 14.31
C GLU A 26 -18.43 -5.28 13.87
N PRO A 27 -19.37 -6.23 13.62
CA PRO A 27 -20.74 -5.92 13.21
C PRO A 27 -21.48 -4.94 14.13
N ASN A 28 -21.16 -4.94 15.42
CA ASN A 28 -21.78 -4.03 16.39
C ASN A 28 -21.43 -2.57 16.13
N ILE A 29 -20.20 -2.27 15.69
CA ILE A 29 -19.83 -0.89 15.31
C ILE A 29 -20.73 -0.41 14.17
N GLN A 30 -20.99 -1.28 13.18
CA GLN A 30 -21.87 -0.95 12.06
C GLN A 30 -23.32 -0.72 12.50
N LYS A 31 -23.85 -1.59 13.36
CA LYS A 31 -25.24 -1.48 13.85
C LYS A 31 -25.43 -0.30 14.80
N GLU A 32 -24.57 -0.18 15.81
CA GLU A 32 -24.78 0.75 16.92
C GLU A 32 -24.32 2.16 16.58
N THR A 33 -23.17 2.30 15.91
CA THR A 33 -22.61 3.62 15.56
C THR A 33 -23.14 4.12 14.22
N PHE A 34 -23.10 3.27 13.19
CA PHE A 34 -23.45 3.68 11.82
C PHE A 34 -24.91 3.40 11.43
N LYS A 35 -25.69 2.76 12.32
CA LYS A 35 -27.11 2.43 12.10
C LYS A 35 -27.34 1.59 10.84
N VAL A 36 -26.39 0.72 10.51
CA VAL A 36 -26.49 -0.25 9.42
C VAL A 36 -27.29 -1.45 9.91
N ASN A 37 -28.40 -1.79 9.25
CA ASN A 37 -29.26 -2.91 9.66
C ASN A 37 -28.57 -4.27 9.44
N ASP A 38 -27.94 -4.42 8.27
CA ASP A 38 -27.25 -5.64 7.84
C ASP A 38 -25.75 -5.33 7.66
N PRO A 39 -24.90 -5.69 8.64
CA PRO A 39 -23.48 -5.42 8.57
C PRO A 39 -22.81 -6.13 7.39
N GLU A 40 -21.87 -5.43 6.77
CA GLU A 40 -21.14 -5.90 5.60
C GLU A 40 -19.65 -6.00 5.88
N THR A 41 -18.94 -6.69 5.00
CA THR A 41 -17.48 -6.72 5.03
C THR A 41 -16.89 -5.86 3.92
N TYR A 42 -15.85 -5.12 4.23
CA TYR A 42 -15.19 -4.18 3.31
C TYR A 42 -13.79 -4.66 2.90
N TYR A 43 -13.53 -5.98 2.94
CA TYR A 43 -12.20 -6.55 2.66
C TYR A 43 -11.65 -6.18 1.27
N SER A 44 -12.49 -6.10 0.23
CA SER A 44 -12.03 -5.60 -1.09
C SER A 44 -11.55 -4.15 -1.04
N ALA A 45 -12.16 -3.31 -0.20
CA ALA A 45 -11.71 -1.94 0.02
C ALA A 45 -10.41 -1.92 0.83
N VAL A 46 -10.26 -2.78 1.84
CA VAL A 46 -9.00 -2.95 2.58
C VAL A 46 -7.84 -3.21 1.62
N ILE A 47 -7.99 -4.19 0.71
CA ILE A 47 -6.97 -4.54 -0.29
C ILE A 47 -6.64 -3.33 -1.18
N ALA A 48 -7.67 -2.62 -1.66
CA ALA A 48 -7.48 -1.46 -2.53
C ALA A 48 -6.73 -0.31 -1.82
N HIS A 49 -7.10 0.01 -0.58
CA HIS A 49 -6.47 1.08 0.19
C HIS A 49 -5.04 0.70 0.64
N SER A 50 -4.80 -0.56 1.00
CA SER A 50 -3.44 -1.08 1.22
C SER A 50 -2.56 -0.92 -0.02
N TYR A 51 -3.07 -1.25 -1.21
CA TYR A 51 -2.36 -0.98 -2.46
C TYR A 51 -2.06 0.51 -2.68
N TYR A 52 -3.04 1.40 -2.42
CA TYR A 52 -2.81 2.84 -2.58
C TYR A 52 -1.76 3.38 -1.62
N SER A 53 -1.67 2.85 -0.40
CA SER A 53 -0.58 3.19 0.53
C SER A 53 0.80 2.88 -0.09
N ILE A 54 0.96 1.68 -0.65
CA ILE A 54 2.19 1.27 -1.34
C ILE A 54 2.47 2.17 -2.55
N PHE A 55 1.45 2.42 -3.37
CA PHE A 55 1.57 3.26 -4.56
C PHE A 55 2.03 4.68 -4.22
N TYR A 56 1.44 5.31 -3.20
CA TYR A 56 1.85 6.65 -2.78
C TYR A 56 3.23 6.65 -2.10
N GLY A 57 3.58 5.60 -1.35
CA GLY A 57 4.95 5.44 -0.83
C GLY A 57 5.99 5.37 -1.95
N ALA A 58 5.72 4.61 -3.01
CA ALA A 58 6.59 4.54 -4.18
C ALA A 58 6.66 5.89 -4.93
N LYS A 59 5.52 6.58 -5.07
CA LYS A 59 5.44 7.93 -5.64
C LYS A 59 6.27 8.94 -4.85
N ALA A 60 6.25 8.87 -3.51
CA ALA A 60 7.09 9.71 -2.66
C ALA A 60 8.57 9.47 -2.96
N TYR A 61 8.98 8.21 -2.99
CA TYR A 61 10.36 7.84 -3.32
C TYR A 61 10.78 8.34 -4.71
N LEU A 62 9.95 8.13 -5.73
CA LEU A 62 10.22 8.62 -7.09
C LEU A 62 10.34 10.14 -7.13
N ALA A 63 9.46 10.86 -6.44
CA ALA A 63 9.52 12.31 -6.34
C ALA A 63 10.82 12.80 -5.67
N LYS A 64 11.28 12.11 -4.61
CA LYS A 64 12.58 12.37 -3.96
C LYS A 64 13.74 12.21 -4.96
N LYS A 65 13.63 11.24 -5.87
CA LYS A 65 14.61 10.98 -6.94
C LYS A 65 14.47 11.91 -8.15
N GLY A 66 13.57 12.89 -8.10
CA GLY A 66 13.32 13.79 -9.22
C GLY A 66 12.61 13.13 -10.41
N VAL A 67 12.02 11.95 -10.21
CA VAL A 67 11.27 11.22 -11.25
C VAL A 67 9.81 11.58 -11.18
N GLU A 68 9.30 12.20 -12.24
CA GLU A 68 7.90 12.55 -12.37
C GLU A 68 7.11 11.46 -13.07
N VAL A 69 6.01 11.05 -12.45
CA VAL A 69 5.04 10.14 -13.05
C VAL A 69 3.66 10.79 -13.00
N SER A 70 3.06 10.93 -14.17
CA SER A 70 1.76 11.55 -14.40
C SER A 70 0.85 10.67 -15.24
N ALA A 71 -0.44 10.98 -15.20
CA ALA A 71 -1.45 10.35 -16.04
C ALA A 71 -1.14 10.52 -17.55
N PRO A 72 -1.59 9.59 -18.41
CA PRO A 72 -2.30 8.34 -18.12
C PRO A 72 -1.36 7.21 -17.62
N GLU A 73 -1.93 6.08 -17.20
CA GLU A 73 -1.21 4.87 -16.77
C GLU A 73 -0.27 5.04 -15.55
N GLU A 74 -0.60 5.95 -14.63
CA GLU A 74 0.25 6.29 -13.49
C GLU A 74 0.69 5.06 -12.67
N HIS A 75 -0.21 4.12 -12.38
CA HIS A 75 0.10 2.86 -11.67
C HIS A 75 1.10 1.95 -12.39
N LYS A 76 1.13 1.98 -13.72
CA LYS A 76 2.07 1.18 -14.52
C LYS A 76 3.41 1.86 -14.58
N LYS A 77 3.42 3.17 -14.85
CA LYS A 77 4.64 3.99 -14.90
C LYS A 77 5.34 4.04 -13.55
N SER A 78 4.64 4.27 -12.45
CA SER A 78 5.24 4.31 -11.10
C SER A 78 5.87 2.97 -10.72
N PHE A 79 5.22 1.85 -11.06
CA PHE A 79 5.82 0.53 -10.85
C PHE A 79 7.09 0.34 -11.70
N ALA A 80 7.05 0.72 -12.97
CA ALA A 80 8.18 0.57 -13.88
C ALA A 80 9.38 1.43 -13.46
N GLU A 81 9.15 2.67 -13.04
CA GLU A 81 10.22 3.55 -12.56
C GLU A 81 10.78 3.07 -11.21
N PHE A 82 9.92 2.67 -10.27
CA PHE A 82 10.37 2.12 -8.98
C PHE A 82 11.24 0.87 -9.17
N LYS A 83 10.85 -0.01 -10.10
CA LYS A 83 11.62 -1.20 -10.48
C LYS A 83 13.05 -0.86 -10.92
N LYS A 84 13.27 0.23 -11.66
CA LYS A 84 14.63 0.62 -12.10
C LYS A 84 15.56 0.91 -10.92
N PHE A 85 15.07 1.54 -9.85
CA PHE A 85 15.86 1.83 -8.64
C PHE A 85 16.17 0.60 -7.80
N VAL A 86 15.28 -0.39 -7.85
CA VAL A 86 15.51 -1.71 -7.24
C VAL A 86 16.57 -2.46 -8.04
N GLU A 87 16.41 -2.54 -9.37
CA GLU A 87 17.34 -3.25 -10.26
C GLU A 87 18.73 -2.62 -10.32
N SER A 88 18.85 -1.31 -10.12
CA SER A 88 20.15 -0.63 -10.04
C SER A 88 20.87 -0.87 -8.70
N GLY A 89 20.19 -1.41 -7.69
CA GLY A 89 20.69 -1.57 -6.32
C GLY A 89 20.75 -0.26 -5.52
N GLU A 90 20.31 0.86 -6.10
CA GLU A 90 20.34 2.16 -5.42
C GLU A 90 19.46 2.18 -4.17
N LEU A 91 18.26 1.58 -4.27
CA LEU A 91 17.35 1.48 -3.14
C LEU A 91 17.91 0.58 -2.02
N ASP A 92 18.60 -0.52 -2.36
CA ASP A 92 19.25 -1.39 -1.36
C ASP A 92 20.32 -0.62 -0.58
N VAL A 93 21.15 0.20 -1.26
CA VAL A 93 22.18 1.03 -0.61
C VAL A 93 21.56 2.04 0.34
N GLU A 94 20.42 2.63 0.00
CA GLU A 94 19.74 3.58 0.88
C GLU A 94 19.08 2.90 2.08
N LEU A 95 18.45 1.74 1.88
CA LEU A 95 17.88 0.94 2.96
C LEU A 95 18.96 0.47 3.94
N LEU A 96 20.11 0.00 3.45
CA LEU A 96 21.24 -0.41 4.30
C LEU A 96 21.77 0.72 5.18
N LYS A 97 21.72 1.98 4.72
CA LYS A 97 22.13 3.14 5.54
C LYS A 97 21.18 3.38 6.72
N ILE A 98 19.90 3.02 6.57
CA ILE A 98 18.88 3.20 7.60
C ILE A 98 18.90 2.02 8.58
N TYR A 99 18.96 0.81 8.05
CA TYR A 99 18.93 -0.41 8.84
C TYR A 99 20.35 -0.91 9.07
N GLN A 100 20.98 -0.47 10.16
CA GLN A 100 22.32 -0.96 10.53
C GLN A 100 22.36 -2.50 10.73
N GLU A 101 21.22 -3.19 10.92
CA GLU A 101 21.18 -4.63 11.19
C GLU A 101 20.00 -5.42 10.56
N ALA A 102 19.04 -4.77 9.87
CA ALA A 102 17.84 -5.46 9.34
C ALA A 102 17.71 -5.31 7.81
N LEU A 103 18.11 -6.36 7.09
CA LEU A 103 18.09 -6.46 5.62
C LEU A 103 16.66 -6.59 5.05
N VAL A 104 15.87 -5.51 5.05
CA VAL A 104 14.78 -5.41 4.07
C VAL A 104 15.43 -5.13 2.72
N ARG A 105 15.40 -6.12 1.82
CA ARG A 105 15.92 -5.97 0.46
C ARG A 105 14.94 -5.18 -0.39
N ALA A 106 15.45 -4.30 -1.26
CA ALA A 106 14.65 -3.55 -2.22
C ALA A 106 13.79 -4.48 -3.09
N GLU A 107 14.32 -5.66 -3.44
CA GLU A 107 13.60 -6.70 -4.19
C GLU A 107 12.33 -7.18 -3.45
N TYR A 108 12.37 -7.29 -2.13
CA TYR A 108 11.18 -7.66 -1.35
C TYR A 108 10.10 -6.57 -1.47
N LEU A 109 10.47 -5.29 -1.35
CA LEU A 109 9.55 -4.17 -1.52
C LEU A 109 8.96 -4.11 -2.93
N LEU A 110 9.77 -4.39 -3.96
CA LEU A 110 9.28 -4.53 -5.34
C LEU A 110 8.28 -5.68 -5.48
N GLY A 111 8.57 -6.81 -4.84
CA GLY A 111 7.67 -7.97 -4.76
C GLY A 111 6.31 -7.60 -4.17
N LEU A 112 6.29 -6.94 -3.01
CA LEU A 112 5.08 -6.44 -2.38
C LEU A 112 4.28 -5.52 -3.31
N PHE A 113 4.95 -4.57 -3.98
CA PHE A 113 4.28 -3.65 -4.89
C PHE A 113 3.67 -4.38 -6.09
N LYS A 114 4.38 -5.36 -6.66
CA LYS A 114 3.86 -6.18 -7.77
C LYS A 114 2.65 -6.99 -7.34
N GLU A 115 2.73 -7.63 -6.18
CA GLU A 115 1.70 -8.50 -5.65
C GLU A 115 0.43 -7.73 -5.32
N GLU A 116 0.52 -6.64 -4.55
CA GLU A 116 -0.64 -5.85 -4.15
C GLU A 116 -1.30 -5.15 -5.34
N LYS A 117 -0.52 -4.75 -6.35
CA LYS A 117 -1.06 -4.27 -7.63
C LYS A 117 -1.91 -5.34 -8.32
N LYS A 118 -1.46 -6.60 -8.30
CA LYS A 118 -2.19 -7.74 -8.87
C LYS A 118 -3.45 -8.04 -8.04
N LYS A 119 -3.34 -8.13 -6.71
CA LYS A 119 -4.47 -8.36 -5.79
C LYS A 119 -5.56 -7.32 -5.98
N ARG A 120 -5.23 -6.03 -6.05
CA ARG A 120 -6.18 -4.95 -6.34
C ARG A 120 -6.89 -5.13 -7.70
N GLY A 121 -6.22 -5.67 -8.71
CA GLY A 121 -6.86 -6.00 -9.99
C GLY A 121 -7.81 -7.20 -9.91
N GLU A 122 -7.53 -8.16 -9.03
CA GLU A 122 -8.28 -9.42 -8.91
C GLU A 122 -9.46 -9.31 -7.93
N PHE A 123 -9.20 -8.89 -6.70
CA PHE A 123 -10.16 -8.89 -5.60
C PHE A 123 -11.11 -7.69 -5.57
N THR A 124 -10.82 -6.63 -6.33
CA THR A 124 -11.75 -5.50 -6.51
C THR A 124 -12.85 -5.81 -7.53
N TYR A 125 -12.62 -6.73 -8.47
CA TYR A 125 -13.53 -6.91 -9.61
C TYR A 125 -14.06 -8.34 -9.81
N ARG A 126 -13.44 -9.36 -9.20
CA ARG A 126 -13.70 -10.77 -9.55
C ARG A 126 -14.13 -11.66 -8.39
N THR A 127 -14.19 -11.16 -7.16
CA THR A 127 -14.57 -11.95 -5.99
C THR A 127 -15.64 -11.27 -5.14
N MET A 128 -16.43 -12.06 -4.43
CA MET A 128 -17.34 -11.52 -3.41
C MET A 128 -16.51 -10.94 -2.26
N PRO A 129 -16.77 -9.70 -1.80
CA PRO A 129 -15.99 -9.05 -0.75
C PRO A 129 -15.84 -9.89 0.52
N GLN A 130 -16.87 -10.65 0.89
CA GLN A 130 -16.94 -11.47 2.11
C GLN A 130 -15.90 -12.61 2.14
N ALA A 131 -15.41 -13.07 0.98
CA ALA A 131 -14.40 -14.14 0.90
C ALA A 131 -12.94 -13.64 1.05
N ASN A 132 -12.73 -12.32 1.14
CA ASN A 132 -11.41 -11.71 1.00
C ASN A 132 -10.72 -11.38 2.33
N LYS A 133 -11.17 -11.94 3.46
CA LYS A 133 -10.64 -11.62 4.80
C LYS A 133 -9.12 -11.82 4.92
N GLU A 134 -8.63 -13.03 4.64
CA GLU A 134 -7.20 -13.34 4.74
C GLU A 134 -6.36 -12.51 3.75
N PRO A 135 -6.74 -12.40 2.46
CA PRO A 135 -6.07 -11.47 1.53
C PRO A 135 -6.02 -10.02 2.05
N ALA A 136 -7.11 -9.52 2.64
CA ALA A 136 -7.15 -8.17 3.20
C ALA A 136 -6.20 -7.97 4.38
N LYS A 137 -6.14 -8.95 5.30
CA LYS A 137 -5.20 -8.93 6.42
C LYS A 137 -3.75 -8.92 5.96
N GLU A 138 -3.41 -9.77 4.99
CA GLU A 138 -2.08 -9.81 4.38
C GLU A 138 -1.73 -8.49 3.68
N SER A 139 -2.66 -7.91 2.92
CA SER A 139 -2.47 -6.61 2.27
C SER A 139 -2.14 -5.49 3.26
N ILE A 140 -2.74 -5.48 4.46
CA ILE A 140 -2.40 -4.51 5.52
C ILE A 140 -0.93 -4.68 5.96
N GLU A 141 -0.48 -5.91 6.22
CA GLU A 141 0.90 -6.17 6.67
C GLU A 141 1.93 -5.82 5.59
N HIS A 142 1.62 -6.11 4.33
CA HIS A 142 2.43 -5.68 3.18
C HIS A 142 2.52 -4.15 3.10
N ALA A 143 1.39 -3.46 3.20
CA ALA A 143 1.34 -2.01 3.15
C ALA A 143 2.06 -1.33 4.32
N LYS A 144 1.91 -1.84 5.56
CA LYS A 144 2.67 -1.38 6.73
C LYS A 144 4.17 -1.52 6.52
N THR A 145 4.61 -2.70 6.06
CA THR A 145 6.02 -2.96 5.81
C THR A 145 6.56 -2.01 4.78
N PHE A 146 5.88 -1.84 3.64
CA PHE A 146 6.30 -0.93 2.59
C PHE A 146 6.30 0.53 3.05
N PHE A 147 5.22 0.99 3.67
CA PHE A 147 5.08 2.37 4.16
C PHE A 147 6.18 2.72 5.17
N LYS A 148 6.44 1.86 6.15
CA LYS A 148 7.50 2.07 7.14
C LYS A 148 8.84 2.34 6.47
N ASN A 149 9.21 1.52 5.48
CA ASN A 149 10.47 1.68 4.73
C ASN A 149 10.49 3.01 3.95
N MET A 150 9.43 3.31 3.20
CA MET A 150 9.38 4.53 2.39
C MET A 150 9.36 5.81 3.24
N ASN A 151 8.65 5.80 4.37
CA ASN A 151 8.57 6.93 5.30
C ASN A 151 9.91 7.23 6.00
N MET A 152 10.78 6.24 6.17
CA MET A 152 12.14 6.50 6.67
C MET A 152 13.08 7.00 5.58
N LEU A 153 12.80 6.67 4.32
CA LEU A 153 13.60 7.12 3.17
C LEU A 153 13.23 8.52 2.69
N CYS A 154 11.98 8.94 2.84
CA CYS A 154 11.40 10.15 2.24
C CYS A 154 11.10 11.20 3.30
#